data_AF-A0A7W1KJN9-F1
#
_entry.id   AF-A0A7W1KJN9-F1
#
_cell.length_a   1.000
_cell.length_b   1.000
_cell.length_c   1.000
_cell.angle_alpha   90.00
_cell.angle_beta   90.00
_cell.angle_gamma   90.00
#
_symmetry.space_group_name_H-M   'P 1'
#
loop_
_entity.id
_entity.type
_entity.pdbx_description
1 polymer ?
#
loop_
_entity_poly.entity_id
_entity_poly.type
_entity_poly.pdbx_seq_one_letter_code
_entity_poly.pdbx_strand_id
1 'polypeptide(L)'
;AVSLLSPPGQRRDTLHFDGDGRAPVWLQPGEYRYALSGGGGGIIAVEEYSDELLPRPVTLTPHEGRNAGSTARTAARDWLWLFGICVLALSGEWLARRRLGLR
;
A
#
# COMPACT_ATOMS: atom_id res chain seq x y z
N ALA A 1 8.95 8.82 -7.20
CA ALA A 1 9.25 9.24 -5.80
C ALA A 1 8.95 8.07 -4.86
N VAL A 2 9.73 7.90 -3.77
CA VAL A 2 9.60 6.77 -2.84
C VAL A 2 9.43 7.28 -1.41
N SER A 3 8.34 6.91 -0.75
CA SER A 3 8.13 7.27 0.66
C SER A 3 8.56 6.11 1.55
N LEU A 4 9.40 6.36 2.55
CA LEU A 4 9.86 5.40 3.54
C LEU A 4 9.27 5.74 4.91
N LEU A 5 8.67 4.77 5.59
CA LEU A 5 8.15 4.93 6.94
C LEU A 5 8.90 3.99 7.87
N SER A 6 9.46 4.56 8.93
CA SER A 6 10.09 3.84 10.03
C SER A 6 9.34 4.15 11.33
N PRO A 7 9.40 3.29 12.36
CA PRO A 7 8.78 3.55 13.67
C PRO A 7 9.13 4.92 14.29
N PRO A 8 10.38 5.44 14.20
CA PRO A 8 10.70 6.78 14.72
C PRO A 8 10.28 7.95 13.81
N GLY A 9 9.73 7.70 12.61
CA GLY A 9 9.24 8.78 11.74
C GLY A 9 9.08 8.43 10.26
N GLN A 10 8.31 9.27 9.57
CA GLN A 10 8.11 9.22 8.11
C GLN A 10 9.19 10.05 7.40
N ARG A 11 9.96 9.40 6.51
CA ARG A 11 10.97 10.04 5.66
C ARG A 11 10.60 9.88 4.19
N ARG A 12 10.42 11.00 3.48
CA ARG A 12 10.07 10.99 2.05
C ARG A 12 11.28 11.35 1.22
N ASP A 13 11.82 10.39 0.47
CA ASP A 13 12.97 10.59 -0.41
C ASP A 13 12.55 10.53 -1.89
N THR A 14 13.11 11.41 -2.71
CA THR A 14 12.97 11.30 -4.16
C THR A 14 14.21 10.64 -4.71
N LEU A 15 14.12 9.34 -5.01
CA LEU A 15 15.19 8.60 -5.63
C LEU A 15 15.37 9.04 -7.09
N HIS A 16 16.60 9.42 -7.44
CA HIS A 16 17.01 9.72 -8.81
C HIS A 16 17.70 8.49 -9.39
N PHE A 17 17.14 7.95 -10.46
CA PHE A 17 17.66 6.76 -11.11
C PHE A 17 18.78 7.11 -12.09
N ASP A 18 19.84 6.30 -12.09
CA ASP A 18 20.92 6.37 -13.06
C ASP A 18 20.51 5.79 -14.42
N GLY A 19 21.46 5.74 -15.37
CA GLY A 19 21.25 5.21 -16.71
C GLY A 19 20.94 3.71 -16.76
N ASP A 20 21.23 2.97 -15.69
CA ASP A 20 20.93 1.54 -15.53
C ASP A 20 19.59 1.31 -14.78
N GLY A 21 18.87 2.38 -14.46
CA GLY A 21 17.60 2.30 -13.73
C GLY A 21 17.77 1.98 -12.24
N ARG A 22 18.92 2.31 -11.63
CA ARG A 22 19.19 2.09 -10.21
C ARG A 22 19.30 3.42 -9.45
N ALA A 23 18.91 3.41 -8.19
CA ALA A 23 19.02 4.57 -7.30
C ALA A 23 19.41 4.10 -5.89
N PRO A 24 20.71 4.08 -5.55
CA PRO A 24 21.16 3.61 -4.24
C PRO A 24 20.77 4.60 -3.14
N VAL A 25 20.32 4.07 -2.01
CA VAL A 25 19.99 4.85 -0.81
C VAL A 25 20.60 4.17 0.41
N TRP A 26 21.28 4.94 1.26
CA TRP A 26 21.81 4.46 2.53
C TRP A 26 20.74 4.56 3.61
N LEU A 27 20.44 3.41 4.22
CA LEU A 27 19.49 3.28 5.32
C LEU A 27 20.23 2.84 6.58
N GLN A 28 19.77 3.32 7.73
CA GLN A 28 20.24 2.82 9.01
C GLN A 28 19.61 1.44 9.27
N PRO A 29 20.18 0.64 10.18
CA PRO A 29 19.52 -0.59 10.63
C PRO A 29 18.10 -0.31 11.14
N GLY A 30 17.13 -1.12 10.71
CA GLY A 30 15.72 -0.98 11.08
C GLY A 30 14.77 -1.51 10.00
N GLU A 31 13.48 -1.52 10.36
CA GLU A 31 12.38 -1.90 9.47
C GLU A 31 11.77 -0.66 8.81
N TYR A 32 11.66 -0.69 7.48
CA TYR A 32 11.12 0.39 6.67
C TYR A 32 9.97 -0.10 5.80
N ARG A 33 8.85 0.60 5.86
CA ARG A 33 7.74 0.42 4.92
C ARG A 33 7.90 1.41 3.76
N TYR A 34 7.99 0.91 2.53
CA TYR A 34 8.12 1.76 1.36
C TYR A 34 6.83 1.81 0.53
N ALA A 35 6.61 2.94 -0.13
CA ALA A 35 5.53 3.14 -1.10
C ALA A 35 6.06 3.84 -2.36
N LEU A 36 5.67 3.33 -3.52
CA LEU A 36 6.01 3.89 -4.83
C LEU A 36 4.86 4.74 -5.38
N SER A 37 5.20 5.87 -6.01
CA SER A 37 4.20 6.78 -6.62
C SER A 37 3.37 6.14 -7.75
N GLY A 38 3.88 5.11 -8.41
CA GLY A 38 3.19 4.38 -9.49
C GLY A 38 2.33 3.20 -9.03
N GLY A 39 2.20 2.99 -7.72
CA GLY A 39 1.62 1.77 -7.15
C GLY A 39 2.71 0.73 -6.84
N GLY A 40 2.46 -0.06 -5.81
CA GLY A 40 3.46 -0.97 -5.24
C GLY A 40 4.06 -0.44 -3.93
N GLY A 41 4.30 -1.36 -3.01
CA GLY A 41 4.84 -1.07 -1.69
C GLY A 41 5.15 -2.36 -0.95
N GLY A 42 5.93 -2.26 0.11
CA GLY A 42 6.40 -3.43 0.85
C GLY A 42 7.19 -3.04 2.10
N ILE A 43 7.84 -4.04 2.69
CA ILE A 43 8.67 -3.91 3.89
C ILE A 43 10.10 -4.29 3.53
N ILE A 44 11.07 -3.51 4.00
CA ILE A 44 12.50 -3.77 3.90
C ILE A 44 13.06 -3.78 5.33
N ALA A 45 13.78 -4.84 5.69
CA ALA A 45 14.55 -4.89 6.92
C ALA A 45 16.03 -4.65 6.59
N VAL A 46 16.65 -3.69 7.26
CA VAL A 46 18.08 -3.40 7.19
C VAL A 46 18.67 -3.86 8.52
N GLU A 47 19.53 -4.85 8.48
CA GLU A 47 20.16 -5.39 9.69
C GLU A 47 21.49 -4.71 9.95
N GLU A 48 21.88 -4.61 11.22
CA GLU A 48 23.22 -4.17 11.58
C GLU A 48 24.24 -5.23 11.16
N TYR A 49 25.28 -4.80 10.46
CA TYR A 49 26.37 -5.69 10.07
C TYR A 49 27.09 -6.19 11.33
N SER A 50 27.04 -7.50 11.57
CA SER A 50 27.67 -8.15 12.72
C SER A 50 28.85 -9.01 12.27
N ASP A 51 30.04 -8.74 12.81
CA ASP A 51 31.26 -9.52 12.54
C ASP A 51 31.18 -10.97 13.06
N GLU A 52 30.23 -11.27 13.94
CA GLU A 52 29.96 -12.64 14.44
C GLU A 52 29.18 -13.48 13.42
N LEU A 53 28.49 -12.83 12.47
CA LEU A 53 27.75 -13.46 11.39
C LEU A 53 28.62 -13.53 10.13
N LEU A 54 29.56 -14.49 10.12
CA LEU A 54 30.22 -14.91 8.87
C LEU A 54 29.14 -15.18 7.80
N PRO A 55 29.32 -14.73 6.53
CA PRO A 55 28.36 -14.94 5.46
C PRO A 55 28.17 -16.44 5.20
N ARG A 56 27.22 -17.04 5.91
CA ARG A 56 26.73 -18.40 5.66
C ARG A 56 25.72 -18.30 4.51
N PRO A 57 25.60 -19.35 3.68
CA PRO A 57 24.54 -19.40 2.69
C PRO A 57 23.21 -19.09 3.36
N VAL A 58 22.52 -18.05 2.87
CA VAL A 58 21.23 -17.61 3.41
C VAL A 58 20.20 -18.66 3.06
N THR A 59 20.07 -19.69 3.90
CA THR A 59 18.95 -20.62 3.86
C THR A 59 17.75 -19.91 4.48
N LEU A 60 17.00 -19.18 3.65
CA LEU A 60 15.69 -18.68 4.04
C LEU A 60 14.80 -19.90 4.31
N THR A 61 14.53 -20.19 5.57
CA THR A 61 13.44 -21.09 5.92
C THR A 61 12.15 -20.41 5.49
N PRO A 62 11.22 -21.12 4.82
CA PRO A 62 9.92 -20.59 4.52
C PRO A 62 9.25 -20.20 5.84
N HIS A 63 9.20 -18.91 6.11
CA HIS A 63 8.44 -18.34 7.21
C HIS A 63 7.07 -17.97 6.64
N GLU A 64 6.02 -18.39 7.31
CA GLU A 64 4.66 -18.02 6.92
C GLU A 64 4.58 -16.49 6.98
N GLY A 65 4.50 -15.87 5.80
CA GLY A 65 4.54 -14.42 5.69
C GLY A 65 3.45 -13.84 6.59
N ARG A 66 3.86 -12.95 7.52
CA ARG A 66 2.90 -12.22 8.34
C ARG A 66 1.92 -11.56 7.39
N ASN A 67 0.67 -12.00 7.41
CA ASN A 67 -0.40 -11.37 6.66
C ASN A 67 -0.52 -9.94 7.18
N ALA A 68 0.17 -9.01 6.52
CA ALA A 68 -0.15 -7.60 6.61
C ALA A 68 -1.60 -7.53 6.12
N GLY A 69 -2.55 -7.46 7.07
CA GLY A 69 -3.95 -7.35 6.75
C GLY A 69 -4.09 -6.23 5.75
N SER A 70 -4.34 -6.60 4.48
CA SER A 70 -4.71 -5.63 3.47
C SER A 70 -5.96 -5.00 4.02
N THR A 71 -5.89 -3.72 4.41
CA THR A 71 -7.12 -2.95 4.61
C THR A 71 -7.77 -2.94 3.25
N ALA A 72 -8.70 -3.86 3.03
CA ALA A 72 -9.41 -4.06 1.78
C ALA A 72 -10.19 -2.78 1.51
N ARG A 73 -9.53 -1.83 0.84
CA ARG A 73 -10.15 -0.63 0.29
C ARG A 73 -10.71 -1.04 -1.04
N THR A 74 -11.93 -1.56 -0.98
CA THR A 74 -12.73 -1.85 -2.15
C THR A 74 -13.14 -0.51 -2.78
N ALA A 75 -12.74 -0.25 -4.02
CA ALA A 75 -13.17 0.97 -4.69
C ALA A 75 -14.63 0.81 -5.13
N ALA A 76 -15.43 1.88 -5.05
CA ALA A 76 -16.84 1.84 -5.47
C ALA A 76 -17.02 1.39 -6.94
N ARG A 77 -15.99 1.54 -7.77
CA ARG A 77 -15.94 1.07 -9.17
C ARG A 77 -15.86 -0.46 -9.32
N ASP A 78 -15.38 -1.17 -8.31
CA ASP A 78 -15.27 -2.64 -8.35
C ASP A 78 -16.65 -3.30 -8.15
N TRP A 79 -17.64 -2.52 -7.71
CA TRP A 79 -19.01 -2.98 -7.42
C TRP A 79 -20.04 -2.19 -8.24
N LEU A 80 -19.88 -2.21 -9.57
CA LEU A 80 -20.79 -1.53 -10.51
C LEU A 80 -22.26 -1.90 -10.29
N TRP A 81 -22.56 -3.12 -9.84
CA TRP A 81 -23.93 -3.54 -9.54
C TRP A 81 -24.52 -2.81 -8.31
N LEU A 82 -23.73 -2.60 -7.23
CA LEU A 82 -24.17 -1.82 -6.07
C LEU A 82 -24.39 -0.36 -6.44
N PHE A 83 -23.50 0.18 -7.27
CA PHE A 83 -23.68 1.53 -7.83
C PHE A 83 -25.00 1.63 -8.61
N GLY A 84 -25.31 0.63 -9.45
CA GLY A 84 -26.59 0.54 -10.15
C GLY A 84 -27.81 0.51 -9.22
N ILE A 85 -27.75 -0.27 -8.13
CA ILE A 85 -28.83 -0.30 -7.12
C ILE A 85 -28.99 1.05 -6.44
N CYS A 86 -27.89 1.73 -6.06
CA CYS A 86 -27.97 3.08 -5.48
C CYS A 86 -28.66 4.07 -6.43
N VAL A 87 -28.31 4.04 -7.73
CA VAL A 87 -28.96 4.90 -8.73
C VAL A 87 -30.44 4.58 -8.88
N LEU A 88 -30.81 3.30 -8.91
CA LEU A 88 -32.21 2.87 -8.99
C LEU A 88 -33.01 3.24 -7.73
N ALA A 89 -32.42 3.07 -6.55
CA ALA A 89 -33.04 3.46 -5.28
C ALA A 89 -33.28 4.97 -5.24
N LEU A 90 -32.29 5.78 -5.61
CA LEU A 90 -32.42 7.24 -5.64
C LEU A 90 -33.46 7.70 -6.68
N SER A 91 -33.47 7.08 -7.86
CA SER A 91 -34.44 7.38 -8.92
C SER A 91 -35.86 6.95 -8.52
N GLY A 92 -36.00 5.78 -7.91
CA GLY A 92 -37.26 5.26 -7.40
C GLY A 92 -37.80 6.10 -6.25
N GLU A 93 -36.93 6.52 -5.32
CA GLU A 93 -37.28 7.44 -4.24
C GLU A 93 -37.72 8.80 -4.80
N TRP A 94 -37.01 9.35 -5.80
CA TRP A 94 -37.43 10.57 -6.48
C TRP A 94 -38.80 10.43 -7.14
N LEU A 95 -39.05 9.32 -7.83
CA LEU A 95 -40.32 9.04 -8.47
C LEU A 95 -41.45 8.87 -7.44
N ALA A 96 -41.16 8.21 -6.32
CA ALA A 96 -42.09 8.04 -5.21
C ALA A 96 -42.43 9.39 -4.57
N ARG A 97 -41.43 10.24 -4.26
CA ARG A 97 -41.64 11.61 -3.78
C ARG A 97 -42.48 12.43 -4.75
N ARG A 98 -42.20 12.33 -6.06
CA ARG A 98 -42.98 13.01 -7.11
C ARG A 98 -44.41 12.53 -7.19
N ARG A 99 -44.67 11.23 -6.98
CA ARG A 99 -46.01 10.65 -7.00
C ARG A 99 -46.81 10.92 -5.73
N LEU A 100 -46.14 10.99 -4.58
CA LEU A 100 -46.75 11.21 -3.26
C LEU A 100 -46.91 12.69 -2.89
N GLY A 101 -46.40 13.62 -3.71
CA GLY A 101 -46.52 15.06 -3.47
C GLY A 101 -45.74 15.56 -2.24
N LEU A 102 -44.84 14.73 -1.71
CA LEU A 102 -43.99 15.06 -0.58
C LEU A 102 -42.82 15.90 -1.10
N ARG A 103 -42.94 17.22 -0.86
CA ARG A 103 -41.87 18.20 -1.06
C ARG A 103 -40.93 18.22 0.13
#